data_AF-A0A7T5JEF9-F1
#
_entry.id   AF-A0A7T5JEF9-F1
#
_cell.length_a   1.000
_cell.length_b   1.000
_cell.length_c   1.000
_cell.angle_alpha   90.00
_cell.angle_beta   90.00
_cell.angle_gamma   90.00
#
_symmetry.space_group_name_H-M   'P 1'
#
loop_
_entity.id
_entity.type
_entity.pdbx_description
1 polymer ?
#
loop_
_entity_poly.entity_id
_entity_poly.type
_entity_poly.pdbx_seq_one_letter_code
_entity_poly.pdbx_strand_id
1 'polypeptide(L)' 'MTTPREVLSHLQHIEEVDAVQGATYREEAQDMLADDQVSLKWRKAIADRLNQANHDLALHTATSEDSY' A
#
# COMPACT_ATOMS: atom_id res chain seq x y z
N MET A 1 -5.83 11.92 -12.38
CA MET A 1 -5.62 11.91 -10.93
C MET A 1 -6.31 10.67 -10.40
N THR A 2 -5.57 9.80 -9.73
CA THR A 2 -6.11 8.63 -9.02
C THR A 2 -6.94 9.11 -7.83
N THR A 3 -8.10 8.50 -7.62
CA THR A 3 -9.03 8.84 -6.55
C THR A 3 -8.70 8.04 -5.28
N PRO A 4 -9.13 8.49 -4.08
CA PRO A 4 -8.92 7.71 -2.85
C PRO A 4 -9.49 6.28 -2.91
N ARG A 5 -10.58 6.11 -3.67
CA ARG A 5 -11.22 4.80 -3.87
C ARG A 5 -10.36 3.87 -4.75
N GLU A 6 -9.77 4.40 -5.81
CA GLU A 6 -8.89 3.63 -6.70
C GLU A 6 -7.62 3.21 -5.95
N VAL A 7 -7.01 4.13 -5.20
CA VAL A 7 -5.84 3.82 -4.35
C VAL A 7 -6.14 2.72 -3.35
N LEU A 8 -7.31 2.78 -2.67
CA LEU A 8 -7.71 1.72 -1.75
C LEU A 8 -7.91 0.38 -2.46
N SER A 9 -8.46 0.39 -3.68
CA SER A 9 -8.61 -0.81 -4.51
C SER A 9 -7.26 -1.40 -4.92
N HIS A 10 -6.30 -0.55 -5.31
CA HIS A 10 -4.94 -0.98 -5.64
C HIS A 10 -4.27 -1.66 -4.44
N LEU A 11 -4.35 -1.04 -3.26
CA LEU A 11 -3.82 -1.63 -2.03
C LEU A 11 -4.51 -2.95 -1.64
N GLN A 12 -5.77 -3.18 -2.01
CA GLN A 12 -6.44 -4.45 -1.76
C GLN A 12 -5.82 -5.62 -2.55
N HIS A 13 -5.33 -5.37 -3.77
CA HIS A 13 -4.79 -6.38 -4.69
C HIS A 13 -3.26 -6.34 -4.77
N ILE A 14 -2.59 -5.67 -3.82
CA ILE A 14 -1.14 -5.45 -3.87
C ILE A 14 -0.31 -6.74 -3.77
N GLU A 15 -0.88 -7.80 -3.20
CA GLU A 15 -0.24 -9.12 -3.10
C GLU A 15 -0.41 -9.98 -4.37
N GLU A 16 -1.29 -9.55 -5.28
CA GLU A 16 -1.60 -10.28 -6.53
C GLU A 16 -0.74 -9.79 -7.70
N VAL A 17 0.04 -8.73 -7.49
CA VAL A 17 0.87 -8.08 -8.50
C VAL A 17 2.36 -8.28 -8.22
N ASP A 18 3.20 -8.03 -9.22
CA ASP A 18 4.65 -8.09 -9.04
C ASP A 18 5.19 -6.96 -8.14
N ALA A 19 6.46 -7.09 -7.75
CA ALA A 19 7.10 -6.15 -6.84
C ALA A 19 7.16 -4.71 -7.38
N VAL A 20 7.27 -4.53 -8.70
CA VAL A 20 7.34 -3.21 -9.33
C VAL A 20 5.98 -2.54 -9.27
N GLN A 21 4.93 -3.24 -9.70
CA GLN A 21 3.56 -2.73 -9.63
C GLN A 21 3.11 -2.49 -8.18
N GLY A 22 3.52 -3.37 -7.26
CA GLY A 22 3.29 -3.18 -5.84
C GLY A 22 4.00 -1.94 -5.28
N ALA A 23 5.20 -1.61 -5.75
CA ALA A 23 5.88 -0.37 -5.36
C ALA A 23 5.10 0.86 -5.85
N THR A 24 4.60 0.84 -7.09
CA THR A 24 3.75 1.91 -7.63
C THR A 24 2.49 2.13 -6.79
N TYR A 25 1.81 1.05 -6.37
CA TYR A 25 0.62 1.18 -5.49
C TYR A 25 0.95 1.78 -4.12
N ARG A 26 2.15 1.54 -3.58
CA ARG A 26 2.61 2.17 -2.33
C ARG A 26 2.91 3.66 -2.52
N GLU A 27 3.49 4.05 -3.65
CA GLU A 27 3.74 5.45 -4.01
C GLU A 27 2.43 6.23 -4.11
N GLU A 28 1.45 5.73 -4.87
CA GLU A 28 0.13 6.36 -5.00
C GLU A 28 -0.58 6.52 -3.64
N ALA A 29 -0.42 5.54 -2.75
CA ALA A 29 -0.95 5.62 -1.40
C ALA A 29 -0.27 6.71 -0.57
N GLN A 30 1.06 6.86 -0.67
CA GLN A 30 1.80 7.91 0.04
C GLN A 30 1.40 9.31 -0.46
N ASP A 31 1.25 9.49 -1.78
CA ASP A 31 0.78 10.75 -2.37
C ASP A 31 -0.62 11.11 -1.84
N MET A 32 -1.53 10.14 -1.81
CA MET A 32 -2.90 10.32 -1.31
C MET A 32 -2.95 10.66 0.20
N LEU A 33 -1.98 10.20 0.99
CA LEU A 33 -1.87 10.54 2.41
C LEU A 33 -1.33 11.95 2.63
N ALA A 34 -0.50 12.45 1.72
CA ALA A 34 0.09 13.79 1.74
C ALA A 34 -0.89 14.88 1.28
N ASP A 35 -1.93 14.53 0.52
CA ASP A 35 -2.95 15.47 0.04
C ASP A 35 -3.91 15.91 1.17
N ASP A 36 -3.94 17.22 1.45
CA ASP A 36 -4.77 17.83 2.49
C ASP A 36 -6.24 18.02 2.09
N GLN A 37 -6.57 17.90 0.79
CA GLN A 37 -7.92 17.92 0.27
C GLN A 37 -8.63 16.58 0.46
N VAL A 38 -7.87 15.51 0.73
CA VAL A 38 -8.43 14.18 0.97
C VAL A 38 -8.97 14.08 2.38
N SER A 39 -10.24 13.67 2.47
CA SER A 39 -10.92 13.56 3.75
C SER A 39 -10.19 12.61 4.71
N LEU A 40 -10.22 12.95 6.00
CA LEU A 40 -9.57 12.15 7.04
C LEU A 40 -10.01 10.68 7.03
N LYS A 41 -11.28 10.41 6.68
CA LYS A 41 -11.82 9.05 6.58
C LYS A 41 -11.06 8.23 5.53
N TRP A 42 -10.80 8.82 4.36
CA TRP A 42 -10.06 8.15 3.29
C TRP A 42 -8.60 7.97 3.65
N ARG A 43 -7.94 9.00 4.18
CA ARG A 43 -6.53 8.90 4.61
C ARG A 43 -6.33 7.83 5.67
N LYS A 44 -7.24 7.67 6.63
CA LYS A 44 -7.18 6.58 7.61
C LYS A 44 -7.30 5.20 6.95
N ALA A 45 -8.31 5.00 6.11
CA ALA A 45 -8.51 3.70 5.45
C ALA A 45 -7.31 3.29 4.57
N ILE A 46 -6.71 4.26 3.88
CA ILE A 46 -5.50 4.04 3.06
C ILE A 46 -4.29 3.75 3.94
N ALA A 47 -4.07 4.52 5.00
CA ALA A 47 -2.96 4.30 5.93
C ALA A 47 -3.02 2.92 6.60
N ASP A 48 -4.21 2.50 7.04
CA ASP A 48 -4.42 1.20 7.67
C ASP A 48 -4.06 0.06 6.71
N ARG A 49 -4.56 0.11 5.46
CA ARG A 49 -4.27 -0.95 4.47
C ARG A 49 -2.81 -0.92 4.01
N LEU A 50 -2.22 0.27 3.83
CA LEU A 50 -0.80 0.42 3.47
C LEU A 50 0.11 -0.15 4.55
N ASN A 51 -0.20 0.12 5.84
CA ASN A 51 0.55 -0.44 6.96
C ASN A 51 0.46 -1.98 6.99
N GLN A 52 -0.73 -2.54 6.76
CA GLN A 52 -0.89 -3.99 6.67
C GLN A 52 -0.04 -4.57 5.52
N ALA A 53 -0.16 -4.01 4.30
CA ALA A 53 0.59 -4.49 3.14
C ALA A 53 2.12 -4.41 3.33
N ASN A 54 2.61 -3.38 4.01
CA ASN A 54 4.04 -3.25 4.32
C ASN A 54 4.49 -4.24 5.40
N HIS A 55 3.64 -4.52 6.39
CA HIS A 55 3.91 -5.56 7.39
C HIS A 55 4.01 -6.94 6.74
N ASP A 56 3.07 -7.28 5.86
CA ASP A 56 3.06 -8.56 5.14
C ASP A 56 4.29 -8.70 4.24
N LEU A 57 4.66 -7.65 3.51
CA LEU A 57 5.91 -7.64 2.73
C LEU A 57 7.13 -7.89 3.63
N ALA A 58 7.22 -7.23 4.78
CA ALA A 58 8.34 -7.40 5.69
C ALA A 58 8.46 -8.86 6.18
N LEU A 59 7.34 -9.53 6.49
CA LEU A 59 7.32 -10.94 6.87
C LEU A 59 7.82 -11.86 5.75
N HIS A 60 7.36 -11.65 4.51
CA HIS A 60 7.80 -12.43 3.35
C HIS A 60 9.29 -12.24 3.02
N THR A 61 9.79 -11.02 3.20
CA THR A 61 11.19 -10.70 2.93
C THR A 61 12.09 -11.33 4.01
N ALA A 62 11.70 -11.24 5.29
CA ALA A 62 12.46 -11.82 6.40
C ALA A 62 12.52 -13.36 6.35
N THR A 63 11.44 -14.03 5.93
CA THR A 63 11.43 -15.49 5.81
C THR A 63 12.25 -16.03 4.63
N SER A 64 12.50 -15.20 3.61
CA SER A 64 13.29 -15.60 2.44
C SER A 64 14.81 -15.59 2.69
N GLU A 65 15.28 -14.87 3.73
CA GLU A 65 16.71 -14.71 4.04
C GLU A 65 17.25 -15.72 5.08
N ASP A 66 16.39 -16.55 5.68
CA ASP A 66 16.74 -17.44 6.80
C ASP A 66 16.97 -18.93 6.42
N SER A 67 17.14 -19.25 5.14
CA SER A 67 17.53 -20.61 4.71
C SER A 67 19.06 -20.76 4.72
N TYR A 68 19.62 -21.24 5.84
CA TYR A 68 21.05 -21.61 5.99
C TYR A 68 21.35 -23.07 5.63
#